data_AF-A0A7J6RQN1-F1
#
_entry.id   AF-A0A7J6RQN1-F1
#
_cell.length_a   1.000
_cell.length_b   1.000
_cell.length_c   1.000
_cell.angle_alpha   90.00
_cell.angle_beta   90.00
_cell.angle_gamma   90.00
#
_symmetry.space_group_name_H-M   'P 1'
#
loop_
_entity.id
_entity.type
_entity.pdbx_description
1 polymer ?
#
loop_
_entity_poly.entity_id
_entity_poly.type
_entity_poly.pdbx_seq_one_letter_code
_entity_poly.pdbx_strand_id
1 'polypeptide(L)'
;MRVNPYWLLLTLCLPSVLSLPEEEWPTPGVLECNNSSVWRYFKTRFQGNAREGFPVDFDLFNEANAICERWDGREYPPYGFYRQLCYNIPEEDDFCLYGYMAALFIRARHLMASDNTEHREIAQRDLQYIVVMCGKELSLDYLKSSTWGLDIMDVMINLEETQFMTYQEYVRAHPIYPPKGTDEYHLREISESAALSTAEIKVAVMGTHGSLSREPVDQLQRLLSMVEPSARISARYYGLEDRWCAVDGSLCQGDGAGKRLAALFKEVEKDPWKHTWQSMEGEVARAYREDPFLCAADLLICTEPLSGCLMGLKASEEICGRVAMMVGYFGVALLNLCPPNDINTLWEYFDRYMSSDRVLAAANNPILAEQIYYQTGHRWPTVRPHGLYTEATYTPIKKTVLVWRSILYIYDTFECILAQFLEEASKVAELEVSEFEFLKEGQTMSYAEASRYKAVVLLPWDHAQMTFYELYSMEIPIFIPSEEWMYRLLYQRGQLSVGEAMYQAVRPGHRPYAVTHGEDDVN
;
A
#
# COMPACT_ATOMS: atom_id res chain seq x y z
N MET A 1 -16.05 7.07 29.01
CA MET A 1 -16.95 6.03 28.47
C MET A 1 -16.13 5.13 27.57
N ARG A 2 -15.91 3.87 27.98
CA ARG A 2 -15.15 2.88 27.18
C ARG A 2 -16.16 2.14 26.30
N VAL A 3 -16.12 2.41 25.00
CA VAL A 3 -16.85 1.64 23.98
C VAL A 3 -15.81 0.80 23.24
N ASN A 4 -16.06 -0.51 23.20
CA ASN A 4 -15.21 -1.52 22.56
C ASN A 4 -15.35 -1.42 21.03
N PRO A 5 -14.29 -1.16 20.25
CA PRO A 5 -14.41 -0.72 18.85
C PRO A 5 -14.55 -1.82 17.78
N TYR A 6 -14.70 -3.10 18.14
CA TYR A 6 -14.67 -4.19 17.15
C TYR A 6 -16.02 -4.55 16.48
N TRP A 7 -17.12 -3.85 16.74
CA TRP A 7 -18.47 -4.36 16.39
C TRP A 7 -19.43 -3.40 15.67
N LEU A 8 -18.96 -2.34 14.99
CA LEU A 8 -19.90 -1.37 14.36
C LEU A 8 -19.84 -1.17 12.84
N LEU A 9 -18.98 -1.87 12.10
CA LEU A 9 -18.86 -1.66 10.64
C LEU A 9 -19.32 -2.83 9.75
N LEU A 10 -19.65 -3.98 10.33
CA LEU A 10 -20.31 -5.09 9.63
C LEU A 10 -21.85 -5.02 9.68
N THR A 11 -22.41 -4.08 10.45
CA THR A 11 -23.83 -4.04 10.82
C THR A 11 -24.75 -3.39 9.77
N LEU A 12 -24.20 -2.74 8.74
CA LEU A 12 -25.00 -1.91 7.82
C LEU A 12 -25.30 -2.54 6.44
N CYS A 13 -24.70 -3.68 6.09
CA CYS A 13 -24.92 -4.31 4.78
C CYS A 13 -25.57 -5.71 4.80
N LEU A 14 -25.63 -6.40 5.96
CA LEU A 14 -26.14 -7.79 6.02
C LEU A 14 -26.76 -8.11 7.40
N PRO A 15 -28.04 -7.75 7.66
CA PRO A 15 -28.69 -8.03 8.96
C PRO A 15 -28.86 -9.53 9.26
N SER A 16 -28.79 -10.40 8.25
CA SER A 16 -29.09 -11.84 8.34
C SER A 16 -27.86 -12.77 8.32
N VAL A 17 -26.64 -12.25 8.09
CA VAL A 17 -25.40 -13.06 8.01
C VAL A 17 -24.59 -13.05 9.32
N LEU A 18 -25.12 -12.38 10.36
CA LEU A 18 -24.48 -12.17 11.68
C LEU A 18 -24.28 -13.44 12.54
N SER A 19 -24.43 -14.65 12.02
CA SER A 19 -24.36 -15.87 12.82
C SER A 19 -23.49 -17.00 12.26
N LEU A 20 -22.85 -16.84 11.11
CA LEU A 20 -21.85 -17.83 10.69
C LEU A 20 -20.55 -17.52 11.43
N PRO A 21 -20.01 -18.45 12.26
CA PRO A 21 -18.66 -18.35 12.77
C PRO A 21 -17.68 -18.09 11.63
N GLU A 22 -16.58 -17.40 11.90
CA GLU A 22 -15.49 -17.17 10.94
C GLU A 22 -15.00 -18.49 10.29
N GLU A 23 -15.23 -19.61 10.97
CA GLU A 23 -14.93 -21.00 10.56
C GLU A 23 -15.91 -21.61 9.52
N GLU A 24 -16.98 -20.92 9.10
CA GLU A 24 -18.03 -21.50 8.23
C GLU A 24 -18.09 -20.93 6.79
N TRP A 25 -17.19 -20.03 6.39
CA TRP A 25 -17.19 -19.55 5.00
C TRP A 25 -16.65 -20.63 4.05
N PRO A 26 -17.42 -21.01 3.01
CA PRO A 26 -16.99 -22.08 2.10
C PRO A 26 -15.83 -21.58 1.25
N THR A 27 -14.68 -22.24 1.37
CA THR A 27 -13.56 -22.07 0.44
C THR A 27 -13.88 -22.81 -0.87
N PRO A 28 -13.57 -22.23 -2.04
CA PRO A 28 -13.79 -22.86 -3.34
C PRO A 28 -13.31 -24.30 -3.41
N GLY A 29 -14.14 -25.18 -3.95
CA GLY A 29 -13.83 -26.61 -4.07
C GLY A 29 -12.54 -26.90 -4.84
N VAL A 30 -12.16 -26.01 -5.78
CA VAL A 30 -10.89 -26.06 -6.53
C VAL A 30 -9.65 -25.90 -5.64
N LEU A 31 -9.76 -25.21 -4.51
CA LEU A 31 -8.69 -25.08 -3.52
C LEU A 31 -8.76 -26.20 -2.44
N GLU A 32 -9.97 -26.65 -2.13
CA GLU A 32 -10.20 -27.65 -1.08
C GLU A 32 -9.97 -29.09 -1.52
N CYS A 33 -10.07 -29.35 -2.82
CA CYS A 33 -9.77 -30.63 -3.48
C CYS A 33 -10.54 -31.82 -2.91
N ASN A 34 -11.73 -31.57 -2.37
CA ASN A 34 -12.56 -32.56 -1.70
C ASN A 34 -13.03 -33.69 -2.62
N ASN A 35 -12.88 -33.54 -3.94
CA ASN A 35 -13.32 -34.53 -4.94
C ASN A 35 -12.34 -35.72 -5.07
N SER A 36 -11.08 -35.58 -4.66
CA SER A 36 -10.09 -36.66 -4.72
C SER A 36 -9.95 -37.38 -3.39
N SER A 37 -9.99 -38.72 -3.41
CA SER A 37 -9.77 -39.53 -2.20
C SER A 37 -8.35 -39.41 -1.67
N VAL A 38 -7.35 -39.23 -2.55
CA VAL A 38 -5.94 -39.05 -2.17
C VAL A 38 -5.77 -37.75 -1.39
N TRP A 39 -6.28 -36.65 -1.93
CA TRP A 39 -6.20 -35.35 -1.25
C TRP A 39 -7.01 -35.31 0.04
N ARG A 40 -8.19 -35.93 0.08
CA ARG A 40 -9.00 -36.00 1.31
C ARG A 40 -8.28 -36.77 2.43
N TYR A 41 -7.63 -37.88 2.10
CA TYR A 41 -6.85 -38.66 3.06
C TYR A 41 -5.65 -37.85 3.58
N PHE A 42 -4.83 -37.30 2.68
CA PHE A 42 -3.66 -36.50 3.03
C PHE A 42 -4.03 -35.26 3.87
N LYS A 43 -5.08 -34.55 3.48
CA LYS A 43 -5.62 -33.39 4.20
C LYS A 43 -6.03 -33.72 5.63
N THR A 44 -6.72 -34.85 5.84
CA THR A 44 -7.13 -35.28 7.19
C THR A 44 -5.92 -35.50 8.09
N ARG A 45 -4.87 -36.13 7.56
CA ARG A 45 -3.59 -36.32 8.26
C ARG A 45 -2.90 -35.00 8.54
N PHE A 46 -2.80 -34.13 7.54
CA PHE A 46 -2.21 -32.79 7.66
C PHE A 46 -2.92 -31.92 8.71
N GLN A 47 -4.25 -31.87 8.69
CA GLN A 47 -5.05 -31.14 9.70
C GLN A 47 -4.81 -31.67 11.11
N GLY A 48 -4.66 -32.99 11.28
CA GLY A 48 -4.30 -33.60 12.56
C GLY A 48 -2.93 -33.09 13.04
N ASN A 49 -1.95 -33.11 12.15
CA ASN A 49 -0.60 -32.59 12.42
C ASN A 49 -0.61 -31.09 12.74
N ALA A 50 -1.35 -30.28 11.98
CA ALA A 50 -1.49 -28.83 12.20
C ALA A 50 -2.01 -28.49 13.61
N ARG A 51 -3.04 -29.20 14.09
CA ARG A 51 -3.61 -29.02 15.45
C ARG A 51 -2.62 -29.29 16.57
N GLU A 52 -1.60 -30.10 16.32
CA GLU A 52 -0.54 -30.44 17.27
C GLU A 52 0.66 -29.49 17.20
N GLY A 53 0.58 -28.41 16.40
CA GLY A 53 1.72 -27.51 16.16
C GLY A 53 2.74 -28.09 15.16
N PHE A 54 2.23 -28.92 14.24
CA PHE A 54 2.96 -29.56 13.15
C PHE A 54 4.11 -30.50 13.55
N PRO A 55 4.05 -31.32 14.61
CA PRO A 55 5.21 -32.11 15.07
C PRO A 55 5.85 -32.95 13.96
N VAL A 56 7.14 -33.30 14.12
CA VAL A 56 7.85 -34.21 13.20
C VAL A 56 7.08 -35.54 13.13
N ASP A 57 6.58 -35.88 11.94
CA ASP A 57 5.81 -37.07 11.60
C ASP A 57 6.39 -37.69 10.31
N PHE A 58 7.21 -38.74 10.48
CA PHE A 58 7.89 -39.39 9.37
C PHE A 58 6.95 -40.05 8.36
N ASP A 59 5.77 -40.52 8.80
CA ASP A 59 4.81 -41.14 7.89
C ASP A 59 4.18 -40.06 6.99
N LEU A 60 3.77 -38.94 7.59
CA LEU A 60 3.24 -37.79 6.85
C LEU A 60 4.31 -37.17 5.93
N PHE A 61 5.57 -37.14 6.36
CA PHE A 61 6.71 -36.73 5.53
C PHE A 61 6.88 -37.61 4.29
N ASN A 62 6.83 -38.94 4.44
CA ASN A 62 6.96 -39.86 3.30
C ASN A 62 5.80 -39.69 2.31
N GLU A 63 4.58 -39.51 2.82
CA GLU A 63 3.40 -39.20 1.99
C GLU A 63 3.57 -37.88 1.24
N ALA A 64 3.99 -36.83 1.94
CA ALA A 64 4.26 -35.51 1.36
C ALA A 64 5.38 -35.57 0.31
N ASN A 65 6.47 -36.29 0.57
CA ASN A 65 7.57 -36.43 -0.38
C ASN A 65 7.13 -37.17 -1.65
N ALA A 66 6.34 -38.23 -1.54
CA ALA A 66 5.80 -38.94 -2.70
C ALA A 66 4.87 -38.04 -3.55
N ILE A 67 4.10 -37.16 -2.91
CA ILE A 67 3.32 -36.12 -3.61
C ILE A 67 4.26 -35.17 -4.33
N CYS A 68 5.29 -34.65 -3.64
CA CYS A 68 6.26 -33.73 -4.23
C CYS A 68 6.98 -34.33 -5.45
N GLU A 69 7.44 -35.57 -5.36
CA GLU A 69 8.11 -36.29 -6.47
C GLU A 69 7.17 -36.51 -7.68
N ARG A 70 5.87 -36.74 -7.46
CA ARG A 70 4.90 -36.91 -8.54
C ARG A 70 4.75 -35.64 -9.40
N TRP A 71 4.91 -34.47 -8.79
CA TRP A 71 4.71 -33.18 -9.44
C TRP A 71 6.02 -32.44 -9.73
N ASP A 72 7.16 -33.00 -9.33
CA ASP A 72 8.48 -32.43 -9.61
C ASP A 72 8.72 -32.29 -11.12
N GLY A 73 9.31 -31.16 -11.51
CA GLY A 73 9.59 -30.82 -12.91
C GLY A 73 8.37 -30.47 -13.78
N ARG A 74 7.14 -30.45 -13.25
CA ARG A 74 5.97 -29.96 -14.00
C ARG A 74 5.92 -28.43 -13.99
N GLU A 75 5.37 -27.85 -15.05
CA GLU A 75 5.15 -26.40 -15.12
C GLU A 75 4.07 -25.96 -14.12
N TYR A 76 4.32 -24.83 -13.45
CA TYR A 76 3.44 -24.31 -12.41
C TYR A 76 2.99 -22.86 -12.71
N PRO A 77 1.72 -22.50 -12.39
CA PRO A 77 0.64 -23.43 -12.03
C PRO A 77 0.33 -24.34 -13.23
N PRO A 78 -0.09 -25.60 -13.00
CA PRO A 78 -0.53 -26.45 -14.10
C PRO A 78 -1.57 -25.69 -14.93
N TYR A 79 -1.43 -25.68 -16.25
CA TYR A 79 -2.36 -24.98 -17.14
C TYR A 79 -3.83 -25.40 -16.88
N GLY A 80 -4.03 -26.63 -16.41
CA GLY A 80 -5.33 -27.15 -15.96
C GLY A 80 -5.92 -26.38 -14.78
N PHE A 81 -5.13 -26.04 -13.77
CA PHE A 81 -5.59 -25.32 -12.58
C PHE A 81 -6.24 -23.97 -12.90
N TYR A 82 -5.60 -23.15 -13.74
CA TYR A 82 -6.17 -21.85 -14.12
C TYR A 82 -7.48 -22.02 -14.89
N ARG A 83 -7.57 -23.03 -15.76
CA ARG A 83 -8.82 -23.33 -16.47
C ARG A 83 -9.92 -23.79 -15.54
N GLN A 84 -9.59 -24.59 -14.53
CA GLN A 84 -10.54 -24.99 -13.51
C GLN A 84 -11.02 -23.79 -12.70
N LEU A 85 -10.09 -22.93 -12.26
CA LEU A 85 -10.38 -21.76 -11.45
C LEU A 85 -11.30 -20.75 -12.18
N CYS A 86 -11.00 -20.44 -13.44
CA CYS A 86 -11.71 -19.41 -14.18
C CYS A 86 -12.92 -19.90 -15.00
N TYR A 87 -12.93 -21.17 -15.40
CA TYR A 87 -13.94 -21.71 -16.33
C TYR A 87 -14.66 -22.96 -15.82
N ASN A 88 -14.41 -23.39 -14.58
CA ASN A 88 -14.99 -24.60 -13.99
C ASN A 88 -14.77 -25.87 -14.84
N ILE A 89 -13.67 -25.90 -15.60
CA ILE A 89 -13.29 -27.06 -16.42
C ILE A 89 -12.54 -28.05 -15.52
N PRO A 90 -13.03 -29.29 -15.32
CA PRO A 90 -12.35 -30.28 -14.50
C PRO A 90 -10.93 -30.51 -14.98
N GLU A 91 -9.99 -30.62 -14.04
CA GLU A 91 -8.61 -30.95 -14.36
C GLU A 91 -8.45 -32.46 -14.59
N GLU A 92 -7.70 -32.85 -15.62
CA GLU A 92 -7.50 -34.26 -16.00
C GLU A 92 -6.55 -35.00 -15.05
N ASP A 93 -5.68 -34.27 -14.34
CA ASP A 93 -4.55 -34.84 -13.59
C ASP A 93 -4.76 -34.94 -12.07
N ASP A 94 -5.95 -34.58 -11.56
CA ASP A 94 -6.29 -34.50 -10.13
C ASP A 94 -5.29 -33.62 -9.33
N PHE A 95 -4.77 -32.53 -9.88
CA PHE A 95 -3.89 -31.63 -9.13
C PHE A 95 -4.68 -30.88 -8.03
N CYS A 96 -4.01 -30.57 -6.94
CA CYS A 96 -4.57 -29.79 -5.85
C CYS A 96 -3.56 -28.75 -5.41
N LEU A 97 -3.88 -27.47 -5.60
CA LEU A 97 -2.95 -26.41 -5.28
C LEU A 97 -2.57 -26.39 -3.80
N TYR A 98 -3.54 -26.29 -2.90
CA TYR A 98 -3.28 -26.18 -1.47
C TYR A 98 -2.78 -27.50 -0.87
N GLY A 99 -3.21 -28.63 -1.41
CA GLY A 99 -2.67 -29.93 -1.02
C GLY A 99 -1.20 -30.09 -1.38
N TYR A 100 -0.80 -29.57 -2.53
CA TYR A 100 0.60 -29.56 -2.95
C TYR A 100 1.45 -28.60 -2.10
N MET A 101 0.94 -27.40 -1.82
CA MET A 101 1.58 -26.46 -0.89
C MET A 101 1.75 -27.08 0.50
N ALA A 102 0.73 -27.77 1.02
CA ALA A 102 0.76 -28.47 2.30
C ALA A 102 1.82 -29.60 2.30
N ALA A 103 1.95 -30.35 1.20
CA ALA A 103 2.99 -31.37 1.06
C ALA A 103 4.40 -30.76 1.09
N LEU A 104 4.63 -29.68 0.34
CA LEU A 104 5.91 -28.96 0.35
C LEU A 104 6.23 -28.41 1.74
N PHE A 105 5.22 -27.88 2.45
CA PHE A 105 5.40 -27.37 3.80
C PHE A 105 5.84 -28.46 4.79
N ILE A 106 5.17 -29.62 4.79
CA ILE A 106 5.59 -30.77 5.62
C ILE A 106 7.01 -31.20 5.27
N ARG A 107 7.32 -31.34 3.97
CA ARG A 107 8.64 -31.75 3.51
C ARG A 107 9.71 -30.77 3.98
N ALA A 108 9.49 -29.47 3.77
CA ALA A 108 10.39 -28.42 4.21
C ALA A 108 10.64 -28.48 5.71
N ARG A 109 9.58 -28.55 6.52
CA ARG A 109 9.71 -28.61 7.98
C ARG A 109 10.61 -29.75 8.45
N HIS A 110 10.44 -30.95 7.89
CA HIS A 110 11.25 -32.11 8.25
C HIS A 110 12.71 -31.95 7.83
N LEU A 111 12.92 -31.42 6.62
CA LEU A 111 14.26 -31.22 6.07
C LEU A 111 15.01 -30.06 6.75
N MET A 112 14.32 -29.05 7.29
CA MET A 112 14.94 -27.99 8.11
C MET A 112 15.57 -28.55 9.39
N ALA A 113 14.97 -29.56 10.01
CA ALA A 113 15.47 -30.19 11.23
C ALA A 113 16.69 -31.10 11.00
N SER A 114 17.11 -31.31 9.75
CA SER A 114 18.23 -32.16 9.39
C SER A 114 19.57 -31.41 9.45
N ASP A 115 20.62 -32.07 9.95
CA ASP A 115 21.99 -31.55 9.94
C ASP A 115 22.61 -31.48 8.53
N ASN A 116 21.99 -32.13 7.54
CA ASN A 116 22.44 -32.08 6.15
C ASN A 116 22.09 -30.72 5.49
N THR A 117 23.11 -29.99 5.02
CA THR A 117 22.95 -28.72 4.29
C THR A 117 22.09 -28.85 3.03
N GLU A 118 22.22 -29.92 2.25
CA GLU A 118 21.43 -30.12 1.03
C GLU A 118 19.93 -30.24 1.34
N HIS A 119 19.58 -30.88 2.45
CA HIS A 119 18.18 -30.96 2.91
C HIS A 119 17.63 -29.56 3.25
N ARG A 120 18.42 -28.72 3.92
CA ARG A 120 18.01 -27.35 4.25
C ARG A 120 17.82 -26.47 3.00
N GLU A 121 18.66 -26.63 1.98
CA GLU A 121 18.49 -25.96 0.69
C GLU A 121 17.22 -26.40 -0.04
N ILE A 122 16.87 -27.69 0.02
CA ILE A 122 15.59 -28.20 -0.51
C ILE A 122 14.42 -27.58 0.27
N ALA A 123 14.49 -27.55 1.61
CA ALA A 123 13.44 -26.97 2.43
C ALA A 123 13.20 -25.48 2.10
N GLN A 124 14.27 -24.70 1.99
CA GLN A 124 14.18 -23.29 1.62
C GLN A 124 13.51 -23.11 0.24
N ARG A 125 13.91 -23.93 -0.74
CA ARG A 125 13.33 -23.92 -2.09
C ARG A 125 11.84 -24.26 -2.06
N ASP A 126 11.44 -25.24 -1.25
CA ASP A 126 10.04 -25.64 -1.09
C ASP A 126 9.21 -24.48 -0.52
N LEU A 127 9.68 -23.82 0.55
CA LEU A 127 9.00 -22.67 1.14
C LEU A 127 8.91 -21.49 0.16
N GLN A 128 10.01 -21.17 -0.53
CA GLN A 128 10.02 -20.14 -1.59
C GLN A 128 9.02 -20.48 -2.69
N TYR A 129 8.93 -21.75 -3.05
CA TYR A 129 8.02 -22.19 -4.08
C TYR A 129 6.56 -22.07 -3.65
N ILE A 130 6.21 -22.36 -2.39
CA ILE A 130 4.85 -22.10 -1.85
C ILE A 130 4.47 -20.62 -2.01
N VAL A 131 5.38 -19.69 -1.70
CA VAL A 131 5.16 -18.26 -1.88
C VAL A 131 4.93 -17.89 -3.34
N VAL A 132 5.71 -18.47 -4.27
CA VAL A 132 5.50 -18.30 -5.72
C VAL A 132 4.14 -18.87 -6.14
N MET A 133 3.73 -19.99 -5.56
CA MET A 133 2.49 -20.66 -5.91
C MET A 133 1.24 -19.90 -5.48
N CYS A 134 1.33 -19.06 -4.46
CA CYS A 134 0.25 -18.12 -4.08
C CYS A 134 0.01 -17.03 -5.13
N GLY A 135 0.73 -17.07 -6.26
CA GLY A 135 0.58 -16.13 -7.36
C GLY A 135 1.28 -14.81 -7.10
N LYS A 136 1.23 -13.91 -8.08
CA LYS A 136 1.75 -12.56 -7.91
C LYS A 136 0.94 -11.85 -6.82
N GLU A 137 1.65 -11.15 -5.93
CA GLU A 137 1.11 -10.47 -4.74
C GLU A 137 0.24 -11.34 -3.83
N LEU A 138 0.54 -12.65 -3.79
CA LEU A 138 -0.19 -13.62 -2.97
C LEU A 138 -1.71 -13.63 -3.28
N SER A 139 -2.10 -13.38 -4.54
CA SER A 139 -3.50 -13.33 -4.99
C SER A 139 -4.30 -14.63 -4.77
N LEU A 140 -3.62 -15.74 -4.50
CA LEU A 140 -4.20 -17.04 -4.15
C LEU A 140 -3.93 -17.43 -2.69
N ASP A 141 -3.53 -16.52 -1.82
CA ASP A 141 -3.32 -16.79 -0.40
C ASP A 141 -4.62 -16.70 0.40
N TYR A 142 -5.36 -17.81 0.39
CA TYR A 142 -6.51 -18.06 1.25
C TYR A 142 -6.24 -19.29 2.12
N LEU A 143 -4.96 -19.63 2.36
CA LEU A 143 -4.54 -20.82 3.08
C LEU A 143 -5.14 -20.83 4.50
N LYS A 144 -5.10 -19.68 5.18
CA LYS A 144 -5.65 -19.51 6.53
C LYS A 144 -7.17 -19.73 6.60
N SER A 145 -7.89 -19.28 5.57
CA SER A 145 -9.35 -19.47 5.47
C SER A 145 -9.74 -20.86 4.93
N SER A 146 -8.78 -21.58 4.37
CA SER A 146 -8.99 -22.93 3.88
C SER A 146 -9.02 -23.93 5.03
N THR A 147 -9.64 -25.07 4.78
CA THR A 147 -9.65 -26.14 5.78
C THR A 147 -8.30 -26.87 5.87
N TRP A 148 -7.29 -26.54 5.06
CA TRP A 148 -5.97 -27.18 5.19
C TRP A 148 -5.31 -26.86 6.54
N GLY A 149 -5.61 -25.72 7.17
CA GLY A 149 -5.00 -25.35 8.46
C GLY A 149 -3.52 -24.98 8.32
N LEU A 150 -3.15 -24.42 7.17
CA LEU A 150 -1.85 -23.82 6.90
C LEU A 150 -2.02 -22.31 6.84
N ASP A 151 -1.10 -21.55 7.42
CA ASP A 151 -1.02 -20.10 7.25
C ASP A 151 0.21 -19.78 6.40
N ILE A 152 0.09 -18.87 5.42
CA ILE A 152 1.27 -18.45 4.66
C ILE A 152 2.30 -17.74 5.58
N MET A 153 1.88 -17.15 6.71
CA MET A 153 2.85 -16.60 7.67
C MET A 153 3.79 -17.69 8.18
N ASP A 154 3.29 -18.91 8.43
CA ASP A 154 4.13 -20.04 8.86
C ASP A 154 5.14 -20.45 7.77
N VAL A 155 4.86 -20.16 6.49
CA VAL A 155 5.82 -20.36 5.41
C VAL A 155 6.85 -19.23 5.41
N MET A 156 6.38 -17.99 5.47
CA MET A 156 7.21 -16.81 5.22
C MET A 156 8.22 -16.53 6.33
N ILE A 157 7.83 -16.67 7.59
CA ILE A 157 8.76 -16.50 8.71
C ILE A 157 9.87 -17.55 8.70
N ASN A 158 9.70 -18.68 8.00
CA ASN A 158 10.67 -19.77 7.95
C ASN A 158 11.54 -19.78 6.68
N LEU A 159 11.36 -18.83 5.75
CA LEU A 159 12.11 -18.78 4.48
C LEU A 159 13.63 -18.66 4.66
N GLU A 160 14.06 -18.03 5.75
CA GLU A 160 15.47 -17.74 6.05
C GLU A 160 15.91 -18.34 7.40
N GLU A 161 15.04 -19.10 8.05
CA GLU A 161 15.29 -19.67 9.37
C GLU A 161 15.93 -21.04 9.29
N THR A 162 16.70 -21.37 10.32
CA THR A 162 17.29 -22.71 10.47
C THR A 162 16.46 -23.63 11.35
N GLN A 163 15.57 -23.05 12.14
CA GLN A 163 14.65 -23.78 13.01
C GLN A 163 13.23 -23.34 12.68
N PHE A 164 12.32 -24.31 12.66
CA PHE A 164 10.92 -23.99 12.41
C PHE A 164 10.34 -23.17 13.56
N MET A 165 9.61 -22.12 13.22
CA MET A 165 8.83 -21.30 14.14
C MET A 165 7.42 -21.10 13.59
N THR A 166 6.37 -21.27 14.40
CA THR A 166 5.01 -20.84 14.03
C THR A 166 4.90 -19.32 14.09
N TYR A 167 3.92 -18.73 13.39
CA TYR A 167 3.70 -17.28 13.47
C TYR A 167 3.43 -16.79 14.91
N GLN A 168 2.72 -17.60 15.71
CA GLN A 168 2.49 -17.29 17.12
C GLN A 168 3.76 -17.34 17.97
N GLU A 169 4.70 -18.22 17.67
CA GLU A 169 6.02 -18.22 18.30
C GLU A 169 6.84 -17.01 17.85
N TYR A 170 6.78 -16.65 16.57
CA TYR A 170 7.47 -15.49 16.02
C TYR A 170 7.03 -14.19 16.67
N VAL A 171 5.72 -13.95 16.77
CA VAL A 171 5.16 -12.75 17.43
C VAL A 171 5.56 -12.69 18.91
N ARG A 172 5.64 -13.84 19.60
CA ARG A 172 6.09 -13.89 20.99
C ARG A 172 7.59 -13.62 21.14
N ALA A 173 8.41 -14.11 20.19
CA ALA A 173 9.85 -13.90 20.18
C ALA A 173 10.25 -12.48 19.72
N HIS A 174 9.43 -11.83 18.90
CA HIS A 174 9.68 -10.53 18.29
C HIS A 174 8.51 -9.55 18.52
N PRO A 175 8.27 -9.11 19.77
CA PRO A 175 7.17 -8.20 20.04
C PRO A 175 7.37 -6.86 19.32
N ILE A 176 6.32 -6.41 18.62
CA ILE A 176 6.30 -5.07 18.01
C ILE A 176 6.03 -4.06 19.12
N TYR A 177 7.03 -3.24 19.43
CA TYR A 177 6.85 -2.15 20.37
C TYR A 177 5.90 -1.10 19.80
N PRO A 178 4.96 -0.56 20.59
CA PRO A 178 4.10 0.52 20.12
C PRO A 178 4.99 1.72 19.71
N PRO A 179 4.61 2.48 18.67
CA PRO A 179 5.29 3.71 18.34
C PRO A 179 5.34 4.58 19.60
N LYS A 180 6.53 5.11 19.92
CA LYS A 180 6.69 6.03 21.07
C LYS A 180 5.69 7.17 20.89
N GLY A 181 4.84 7.38 21.90
CA GLY A 181 3.71 8.31 21.85
C GLY A 181 4.09 9.69 21.34
N THR A 182 3.15 10.29 20.62
CA THR A 182 3.16 11.60 19.95
C THR A 182 3.32 12.81 20.88
N ASP A 183 3.80 12.64 22.11
CA ASP A 183 3.60 13.58 23.20
C ASP A 183 4.53 14.80 23.18
N GLU A 184 5.44 14.91 22.20
CA GLU A 184 6.32 16.07 22.02
C GLU A 184 6.31 16.59 20.58
N TYR A 185 5.13 16.74 19.97
CA TYR A 185 5.03 17.72 18.88
C TYR A 185 5.18 19.11 19.50
N HIS A 186 6.39 19.67 19.39
CA HIS A 186 6.59 21.10 19.54
C HIS A 186 5.90 21.82 18.38
N LEU A 187 4.56 21.87 18.42
CA LEU A 187 3.80 22.82 17.63
C LEU A 187 4.33 24.19 18.05
N ARG A 188 5.10 24.81 17.15
CA ARG A 188 5.58 26.16 17.34
C ARG A 188 4.36 27.01 17.66
N GLU A 189 4.33 27.65 18.83
CA GLU A 189 3.23 28.55 19.19
C GLU A 189 3.06 29.55 18.04
N ILE A 190 1.94 29.44 17.33
CA ILE A 190 1.61 30.36 16.24
C ILE A 190 1.28 31.69 16.93
N SER A 191 2.21 32.64 16.83
CA SER A 191 1.99 34.02 17.29
C SER A 191 0.71 34.58 16.66
N GLU A 192 -0.12 35.23 17.49
CA GLU A 192 -1.47 35.67 17.12
C GLU A 192 -1.53 36.60 15.89
N SER A 193 -2.52 36.29 15.05
CA SER A 193 -3.14 37.05 13.93
C SER A 193 -2.20 37.87 13.03
N ALA A 194 -1.74 37.24 11.94
CA ALA A 194 -1.51 37.99 10.71
C ALA A 194 -2.86 38.23 10.03
N ALA A 195 -3.30 39.49 9.95
CA ALA A 195 -4.44 39.83 9.11
C ALA A 195 -4.08 39.53 7.64
N LEU A 196 -4.90 38.73 6.97
CA LEU A 196 -4.76 38.48 5.53
C LEU A 196 -4.96 39.81 4.81
N SER A 197 -3.91 40.31 4.16
CA SER A 197 -3.93 41.62 3.50
C SER A 197 -4.50 41.55 2.07
N THR A 198 -4.70 40.35 1.52
CA THR A 198 -5.15 40.14 0.15
C THR A 198 -6.42 39.30 0.09
N ALA A 199 -7.31 39.67 -0.85
CA ALA A 199 -8.50 38.88 -1.17
C ALA A 199 -8.18 37.63 -2.00
N GLU A 200 -6.97 37.50 -2.53
CA GLU A 200 -6.55 36.36 -3.35
C GLU A 200 -5.15 35.91 -2.93
N ILE A 201 -4.99 34.60 -2.73
CA ILE A 201 -3.72 33.93 -2.43
C ILE A 201 -3.35 33.08 -3.65
N LYS A 202 -2.22 33.38 -4.28
CA LYS A 202 -1.71 32.63 -5.43
C LYS A 202 -0.89 31.45 -4.94
N VAL A 203 -1.26 30.25 -5.37
CA VAL A 203 -0.63 29.01 -4.91
C VAL A 203 -0.05 28.28 -6.12
N ALA A 204 1.26 28.07 -6.12
CA ALA A 204 1.90 27.12 -7.02
C ALA A 204 1.93 25.75 -6.33
N VAL A 205 1.39 24.72 -6.97
CA VAL A 205 1.35 23.36 -6.45
C VAL A 205 2.31 22.50 -7.26
N MET A 206 3.31 21.93 -6.61
CA MET A 206 4.29 21.04 -7.24
C MET A 206 4.06 19.61 -6.75
N GLY A 207 3.69 18.73 -7.68
CA GLY A 207 3.17 17.41 -7.37
C GLY A 207 3.08 16.50 -8.60
N THR A 208 3.30 15.20 -8.42
CA THR A 208 3.08 14.17 -9.46
C THR A 208 1.77 13.39 -9.29
N HIS A 209 1.24 13.32 -8.07
CA HIS A 209 -0.02 12.63 -7.76
C HIS A 209 -1.19 13.60 -7.58
N GLY A 210 -2.20 13.54 -8.47
CA GLY A 210 -3.33 14.48 -8.51
C GLY A 210 -4.08 14.62 -7.18
N SER A 211 -4.54 13.51 -6.61
CA SER A 211 -5.26 13.49 -5.32
C SER A 211 -4.45 14.10 -4.16
N LEU A 212 -3.17 13.71 -4.04
CA LEU A 212 -2.28 14.20 -2.98
C LEU A 212 -2.01 15.69 -3.14
N SER A 213 -1.85 16.19 -4.37
CA SER A 213 -1.66 17.61 -4.67
C SER A 213 -2.90 18.47 -4.45
N ARG A 214 -4.09 17.91 -4.70
CA ARG A 214 -5.37 18.61 -4.52
C ARG A 214 -5.77 18.75 -3.05
N GLU A 215 -5.46 17.74 -2.24
CA GLU A 215 -5.81 17.69 -0.82
C GLU A 215 -5.42 18.96 -0.03
N PRO A 216 -4.15 19.39 0.02
CA PRO A 216 -3.76 20.57 0.81
C PRO A 216 -4.36 21.87 0.26
N VAL A 217 -4.62 21.97 -1.04
CA VAL A 217 -5.29 23.14 -1.65
C VAL A 217 -6.73 23.23 -1.16
N ASP A 218 -7.46 22.12 -1.18
CA ASP A 218 -8.85 22.06 -0.72
C ASP A 218 -8.97 22.32 0.79
N GLN A 219 -8.08 21.72 1.59
CA GLN A 219 -8.00 21.99 3.03
C GLN A 219 -7.76 23.48 3.32
N LEU A 220 -6.81 24.10 2.63
CA LEU A 220 -6.52 25.52 2.77
C LEU A 220 -7.69 26.39 2.32
N GLN A 221 -8.34 26.06 1.20
CA GLN A 221 -9.48 26.82 0.68
C GLN A 221 -10.66 26.78 1.65
N ARG A 222 -10.92 25.63 2.29
CA ARG A 222 -11.97 25.49 3.31
C ARG A 222 -11.64 26.27 4.56
N LEU A 223 -10.41 26.13 5.08
CA LEU A 223 -9.96 26.90 6.24
C LEU A 223 -10.06 28.41 5.98
N LEU A 224 -9.61 28.86 4.80
CA LEU A 224 -9.67 30.25 4.38
C LEU A 224 -11.11 30.75 4.33
N SER A 225 -12.04 29.97 3.77
CA SER A 225 -13.47 30.33 3.71
C SER A 225 -14.13 30.50 5.09
N MET A 226 -13.59 29.83 6.12
CA MET A 226 -14.08 29.94 7.50
C MET A 226 -13.54 31.20 8.21
N VAL A 227 -12.32 31.62 7.89
CA VAL A 227 -11.64 32.73 8.57
C VAL A 227 -11.87 34.06 7.85
N GLU A 228 -11.83 34.05 6.52
CA GLU A 228 -12.01 35.21 5.67
C GLU A 228 -12.85 34.81 4.43
N PRO A 229 -14.19 34.90 4.51
CA PRO A 229 -15.09 34.43 3.45
C PRO A 229 -14.89 35.11 2.08
N SER A 230 -14.25 36.29 2.05
CA SER A 230 -13.94 36.99 0.80
C SER A 230 -12.64 36.53 0.15
N ALA A 231 -11.78 35.81 0.88
CA ALA A 231 -10.50 35.37 0.38
C ALA A 231 -10.64 34.09 -0.46
N ARG A 232 -9.90 34.03 -1.57
CA ARG A 232 -9.89 32.91 -2.52
C ARG A 232 -8.49 32.42 -2.81
N ILE A 233 -8.35 31.13 -3.07
CA ILE A 233 -7.11 30.53 -3.56
C ILE A 233 -7.15 30.46 -5.09
N SER A 234 -6.13 31.01 -5.73
CA SER A 234 -5.85 30.76 -7.15
C SER A 234 -4.69 29.78 -7.24
N ALA A 235 -5.00 28.49 -7.40
CA ALA A 235 -3.99 27.43 -7.50
C ALA A 235 -3.64 27.09 -8.95
N ARG A 236 -2.34 26.91 -9.25
CA ARG A 236 -1.86 26.26 -10.49
C ARG A 236 -1.00 25.07 -10.16
N TYR A 237 -1.18 23.99 -10.92
CA TYR A 237 -0.53 22.71 -10.69
C TYR A 237 0.60 22.48 -11.70
N TYR A 238 1.71 21.94 -11.19
CA TYR A 238 2.93 21.67 -11.92
C TYR A 238 3.39 20.25 -11.59
N GLY A 239 3.76 19.46 -12.61
CA GLY A 239 4.19 18.08 -12.43
C GLY A 239 3.11 17.01 -12.64
N LEU A 240 1.84 17.40 -12.78
CA LEU A 240 0.73 16.46 -12.98
C LEU A 240 0.62 15.97 -14.43
N GLU A 241 0.45 14.67 -14.61
CA GLU A 241 0.15 14.06 -15.92
C GLU A 241 -1.27 14.39 -16.42
N ASP A 242 -1.44 14.43 -17.75
CA ASP A 242 -2.72 14.67 -18.44
C ASP A 242 -3.84 13.67 -18.06
N ARG A 243 -3.53 12.51 -17.49
CA ARG A 243 -4.56 11.59 -16.98
C ARG A 243 -5.34 12.14 -15.79
N TRP A 244 -4.69 12.96 -14.95
CA TRP A 244 -5.35 13.58 -13.79
C TRP A 244 -6.31 14.68 -14.23
N CYS A 245 -6.02 15.31 -15.36
CA CYS A 245 -6.91 16.24 -16.04
C CYS A 245 -8.25 15.61 -16.46
N ALA A 246 -8.25 14.34 -16.83
CA ALA A 246 -9.48 13.63 -17.20
C ALA A 246 -10.35 13.32 -15.98
N VAL A 247 -9.74 13.14 -14.81
CA VAL A 247 -10.44 12.91 -13.53
C VAL A 247 -11.00 14.24 -13.00
N ASP A 248 -10.23 15.32 -13.12
CA ASP A 248 -10.60 16.64 -12.64
C ASP A 248 -10.02 17.74 -13.54
N GLY A 249 -10.90 18.38 -14.31
CA GLY A 249 -10.53 19.44 -15.23
C GLY A 249 -9.92 20.68 -14.56
N SER A 250 -10.11 20.87 -13.24
CA SER A 250 -9.52 21.99 -12.51
C SER A 250 -8.00 21.89 -12.38
N LEU A 251 -7.44 20.68 -12.52
CA LEU A 251 -5.99 20.42 -12.44
C LEU A 251 -5.23 20.87 -13.70
N CYS A 252 -5.93 21.21 -14.79
CA CYS A 252 -5.34 21.43 -16.12
C CYS A 252 -4.82 22.85 -16.40
N GLN A 253 -4.51 23.63 -15.38
CA GLN A 253 -4.14 25.03 -15.57
C GLN A 253 -2.65 25.24 -15.94
N GLY A 254 -1.85 24.17 -16.00
CA GLY A 254 -0.46 24.24 -16.42
C GLY A 254 -0.33 24.34 -17.94
N ASP A 255 0.15 25.48 -18.44
CA ASP A 255 0.66 25.57 -19.80
C ASP A 255 2.08 24.96 -19.89
N GLY A 256 2.89 25.35 -20.87
CA GLY A 256 4.16 24.69 -21.22
C GLY A 256 5.06 24.31 -20.04
N ALA A 257 5.14 25.15 -19.00
CA ALA A 257 5.94 24.86 -17.80
C ALA A 257 5.40 23.66 -16.99
N GLY A 258 4.08 23.58 -16.78
CA GLY A 258 3.44 22.47 -16.05
C GLY A 258 3.65 21.12 -16.75
N LYS A 259 3.45 21.09 -18.07
CA LYS A 259 3.66 19.88 -18.89
C LYS A 259 5.12 19.46 -18.96
N ARG A 260 6.05 20.43 -19.01
CA ARG A 260 7.50 20.17 -18.96
C ARG A 260 7.88 19.50 -17.65
N LEU A 261 7.41 20.01 -16.52
CA LEU A 261 7.70 19.41 -15.21
C LEU A 261 7.08 18.03 -15.06
N ALA A 262 5.86 17.82 -15.57
CA ALA A 262 5.23 16.51 -15.59
C ALA A 262 6.05 15.49 -16.42
N ALA A 263 6.52 15.90 -17.60
CA ALA A 263 7.38 15.07 -18.44
C ALA A 263 8.72 14.75 -17.75
N LEU A 264 9.37 15.75 -17.15
CA LEU A 264 10.61 15.59 -16.40
C LEU A 264 10.45 14.56 -15.27
N PHE A 265 9.45 14.73 -14.40
CA PHE A 265 9.27 13.84 -13.26
C PHE A 265 8.91 12.42 -13.68
N LYS A 266 8.13 12.25 -14.74
CA LYS A 266 7.83 10.94 -15.33
C LYS A 266 9.07 10.25 -15.93
N GLU A 267 9.97 11.00 -16.56
CA GLU A 267 11.23 10.47 -17.07
C GLU A 267 12.14 10.01 -15.93
N VAL A 268 12.23 10.81 -14.86
CA VAL A 268 12.98 10.48 -13.64
C VAL A 268 12.38 9.26 -12.94
N GLU A 269 11.06 9.15 -12.85
CA GLU A 269 10.37 7.97 -12.28
C GLU A 269 10.72 6.69 -13.05
N LYS A 270 10.77 6.78 -14.38
CA LYS A 270 11.07 5.65 -15.25
C LYS A 270 12.53 5.19 -15.15
N ASP A 271 13.47 6.12 -15.03
CA ASP A 271 14.90 5.81 -15.00
C ASP A 271 15.70 6.88 -14.24
N PRO A 272 15.71 6.85 -12.89
CA PRO A 272 16.29 7.92 -12.09
C PRO A 272 17.82 8.01 -12.21
N TRP A 273 18.48 6.97 -12.72
CA TRP A 273 19.93 6.94 -12.95
C TRP A 273 20.38 7.72 -14.20
N LYS A 274 19.46 8.01 -15.13
CA LYS A 274 19.75 8.82 -16.33
C LYS A 274 19.76 10.32 -16.07
N HIS A 275 19.24 10.75 -14.94
CA HIS A 275 19.13 12.14 -14.57
C HIS A 275 20.17 12.48 -13.49
N THR A 276 20.61 13.73 -13.47
CA THR A 276 21.41 14.27 -12.39
C THR A 276 20.64 15.40 -11.73
N TRP A 277 21.00 15.72 -10.49
CA TRP A 277 20.45 16.87 -9.78
C TRP A 277 20.55 18.14 -10.63
N GLN A 278 21.72 18.39 -11.23
CA GLN A 278 21.96 19.55 -12.06
C GLN A 278 21.07 19.60 -13.31
N SER A 279 20.82 18.46 -13.97
CA SER A 279 19.96 18.44 -15.16
C SER A 279 18.50 18.70 -14.81
N MET A 280 18.01 18.08 -13.73
CA MET A 280 16.67 18.32 -13.21
C MET A 280 16.48 19.77 -12.75
N GLU A 281 17.44 20.30 -11.99
CA GLU A 281 17.42 21.68 -11.52
C GLU A 281 17.38 22.67 -12.68
N GLY A 282 18.12 22.41 -13.77
CA GLY A 282 18.11 23.23 -14.98
C GLY A 282 16.71 23.33 -15.62
N GLU A 283 15.97 22.23 -15.67
CA GLU A 283 14.60 22.20 -16.19
C GLU A 283 13.60 22.86 -15.22
N VAL A 284 13.77 22.71 -13.90
CA VAL A 284 12.95 23.43 -12.89
C VAL A 284 13.19 24.95 -12.98
N ALA A 285 14.45 25.37 -13.03
CA ALA A 285 14.82 26.77 -13.20
C ALA A 285 14.33 27.34 -14.54
N ARG A 286 14.23 26.51 -15.58
CA ARG A 286 13.64 26.89 -16.85
C ARG A 286 12.13 27.11 -16.73
N ALA A 287 11.41 26.24 -16.03
CA ALA A 287 9.98 26.43 -15.77
C ALA A 287 9.69 27.77 -15.07
N TYR A 288 10.49 28.13 -14.05
CA TYR A 288 10.38 29.43 -13.36
C TYR A 288 10.64 30.65 -14.27
N ARG A 289 11.49 30.50 -15.29
CA ARG A 289 11.73 31.56 -16.30
C ARG A 289 10.60 31.66 -17.33
N GLU A 290 9.96 30.54 -17.66
CA GLU A 290 8.93 30.45 -18.70
C GLU A 290 7.54 30.84 -18.17
N ASP A 291 7.23 30.57 -16.89
CA ASP A 291 5.92 30.88 -16.29
C ASP A 291 6.01 31.92 -15.15
N PRO A 292 5.62 33.18 -15.41
CA PRO A 292 5.61 34.24 -14.39
C PRO A 292 4.74 33.94 -13.16
N PHE A 293 3.78 33.02 -13.25
CA PHE A 293 2.96 32.64 -12.11
C PHE A 293 3.79 32.01 -10.98
N LEU A 294 4.80 31.20 -11.31
CA LEU A 294 5.70 30.60 -10.32
C LEU A 294 6.42 31.68 -9.48
N CYS A 295 6.90 32.74 -10.12
CA CYS A 295 7.50 33.88 -9.42
C CYS A 295 6.49 34.78 -8.70
N ALA A 296 5.22 34.77 -9.12
CA ALA A 296 4.16 35.57 -8.51
C ALA A 296 3.39 34.85 -7.40
N ALA A 297 3.63 33.55 -7.17
CA ALA A 297 2.92 32.75 -6.19
C ALA A 297 3.27 33.14 -4.75
N ASP A 298 2.27 33.38 -3.91
CA ASP A 298 2.44 33.70 -2.49
C ASP A 298 2.92 32.47 -1.71
N LEU A 299 2.47 31.29 -2.14
CA LEU A 299 2.74 29.99 -1.52
C LEU A 299 3.15 28.94 -2.55
N LEU A 300 4.15 28.14 -2.22
CA LEU A 300 4.47 26.89 -2.88
C LEU A 300 3.91 25.74 -2.03
N ILE A 301 2.96 24.97 -2.56
CA ILE A 301 2.57 23.70 -1.96
C ILE A 301 3.41 22.61 -2.61
N CYS A 302 4.18 21.89 -1.80
CA CYS A 302 4.96 20.75 -2.24
C CYS A 302 4.30 19.46 -1.77
N THR A 303 4.02 18.54 -2.69
CA THR A 303 3.55 17.20 -2.31
C THR A 303 4.52 16.11 -2.71
N GLU A 304 5.09 16.20 -3.90
CA GLU A 304 6.20 15.35 -4.39
C GLU A 304 6.67 15.76 -5.79
N PRO A 305 7.90 15.39 -6.20
CA PRO A 305 8.97 14.90 -5.34
C PRO A 305 9.61 16.03 -4.53
N LEU A 306 10.14 15.72 -3.34
CA LEU A 306 10.83 16.71 -2.51
C LEU A 306 12.01 17.35 -3.25
N SER A 307 12.76 16.57 -4.05
CA SER A 307 13.87 17.06 -4.88
C SER A 307 13.43 18.22 -5.79
N GLY A 308 12.32 18.05 -6.51
CA GLY A 308 11.75 19.07 -7.37
C GLY A 308 11.35 20.34 -6.61
N CYS A 309 10.74 20.19 -5.43
CA CYS A 309 10.34 21.33 -4.61
C CYS A 309 11.53 22.12 -4.06
N LEU A 310 12.58 21.42 -3.61
CA LEU A 310 13.82 22.06 -3.15
C LEU A 310 14.52 22.81 -4.29
N MET A 311 14.54 22.24 -5.51
CA MET A 311 14.98 22.94 -6.71
C MET A 311 14.11 24.17 -7.02
N GLY A 312 12.79 24.07 -6.79
CA GLY A 312 11.85 25.17 -6.93
C GLY A 312 12.11 26.30 -5.93
N LEU A 313 12.43 25.99 -4.67
CA LEU A 313 12.83 26.99 -3.67
C LEU A 313 14.11 27.72 -4.08
N LYS A 314 15.12 26.98 -4.58
CA LYS A 314 16.33 27.60 -5.14
C LYS A 314 16.01 28.48 -6.35
N ALA A 315 15.22 27.99 -7.30
CA ALA A 315 14.82 28.74 -8.48
C ALA A 315 14.06 30.01 -8.10
N SER A 316 13.19 29.95 -7.10
CA SER A 316 12.50 31.13 -6.56
C SER A 316 13.50 32.15 -6.00
N GLU A 317 14.50 31.69 -5.22
CA GLU A 317 15.54 32.56 -4.66
C GLU A 317 16.35 33.26 -5.76
N GLU A 318 16.85 32.49 -6.73
CA GLU A 318 17.79 32.97 -7.75
C GLU A 318 17.11 33.76 -8.88
N ILE A 319 15.91 33.35 -9.31
CA ILE A 319 15.22 33.94 -10.47
C ILE A 319 14.21 34.99 -10.01
N CYS A 320 13.44 34.72 -8.97
CA CYS A 320 12.40 35.62 -8.48
C CYS A 320 12.91 36.58 -7.40
N GLY A 321 14.14 36.40 -6.92
CA GLY A 321 14.76 37.25 -5.91
C GLY A 321 14.20 37.05 -4.49
N ARG A 322 13.51 35.92 -4.24
CA ARG A 322 12.93 35.60 -2.92
C ARG A 322 12.77 34.10 -2.71
N VAL A 323 12.97 33.63 -1.49
CA VAL A 323 12.57 32.27 -1.11
C VAL A 323 11.05 32.25 -0.92
N ALA A 324 10.33 31.45 -1.71
CA ALA A 324 8.89 31.26 -1.56
C ALA A 324 8.57 30.66 -0.18
N MET A 325 7.41 31.01 0.38
CA MET A 325 6.88 30.24 1.51
C MET A 325 6.47 28.87 1.00
N MET A 326 6.81 27.80 1.72
CA MET A 326 6.46 26.45 1.33
C MET A 326 5.63 25.75 2.40
N VAL A 327 4.56 25.09 1.97
CA VAL A 327 3.85 24.08 2.75
C VAL A 327 4.11 22.73 2.09
N GLY A 328 4.91 21.90 2.73
CA GLY A 328 5.14 20.51 2.37
C GLY A 328 4.04 19.61 2.95
N TYR A 329 3.31 18.91 2.09
CA TYR A 329 2.29 17.93 2.45
C TYR A 329 2.64 16.60 1.78
N PHE A 330 3.44 15.79 2.46
CA PHE A 330 4.08 14.63 1.85
C PHE A 330 3.27 13.37 2.07
N GLY A 331 3.07 12.61 1.00
CA GLY A 331 2.43 11.29 1.02
C GLY A 331 3.29 10.15 0.50
N VAL A 332 4.55 10.44 0.19
CA VAL A 332 5.55 9.50 -0.34
C VAL A 332 6.89 9.70 0.35
N ALA A 333 7.81 8.73 0.17
CA ALA A 333 9.17 8.81 0.69
C ALA A 333 9.92 10.09 0.24
N LEU A 334 10.75 10.66 1.12
CA LEU A 334 11.48 11.91 0.83
C LEU A 334 12.42 11.81 -0.38
N LEU A 335 12.99 10.63 -0.59
CA LEU A 335 13.90 10.37 -1.70
C LEU A 335 13.18 9.91 -2.97
N ASN A 336 11.84 9.91 -3.00
CA ASN A 336 11.09 9.62 -4.20
C ASN A 336 11.52 10.58 -5.33
N LEU A 337 11.87 10.02 -6.50
CA LEU A 337 12.41 10.74 -7.66
C LEU A 337 13.68 11.56 -7.38
N CYS A 338 14.48 11.19 -6.38
CA CYS A 338 15.85 11.69 -6.23
C CYS A 338 16.79 10.87 -7.12
N PRO A 339 17.62 11.49 -7.98
CA PRO A 339 18.71 10.79 -8.63
C PRO A 339 19.60 10.08 -7.60
N PRO A 340 19.83 8.75 -7.71
CA PRO A 340 20.52 8.00 -6.67
C PRO A 340 21.96 8.47 -6.41
N ASN A 341 22.62 9.01 -7.44
CA ASN A 341 23.99 9.54 -7.33
C ASN A 341 24.06 10.90 -6.61
N ASP A 342 22.93 11.58 -6.41
CA ASP A 342 22.87 12.95 -5.91
C ASP A 342 22.13 13.07 -4.56
N ILE A 343 21.97 11.96 -3.83
CA ILE A 343 21.32 11.93 -2.51
C ILE A 343 21.98 12.93 -1.54
N ASN A 344 23.30 13.08 -1.59
CA ASN A 344 24.01 14.07 -0.76
C ASN A 344 23.60 15.51 -1.10
N THR A 345 23.41 15.82 -2.39
CA THR A 345 22.94 17.14 -2.82
C THR A 345 21.51 17.40 -2.37
N LEU A 346 20.64 16.38 -2.37
CA LEU A 346 19.31 16.50 -1.78
C LEU A 346 19.41 16.90 -0.30
N TRP A 347 20.29 16.26 0.48
CA TRP A 347 20.45 16.60 1.89
C TRP A 347 21.03 17.99 2.13
N GLU A 348 21.95 18.46 1.28
CA GLU A 348 22.45 19.85 1.33
C GLU A 348 21.31 20.86 1.12
N TYR A 349 20.40 20.60 0.18
CA TYR A 349 19.23 21.46 -0.06
C TYR A 349 18.20 21.33 1.06
N PHE A 350 18.01 20.11 1.57
CA PHE A 350 17.15 19.86 2.72
C PHE A 350 17.59 20.72 3.91
N ASP A 351 18.86 20.66 4.31
CA ASP A 351 19.36 21.42 5.45
C ASP A 351 19.26 22.93 5.22
N ARG A 352 19.53 23.40 3.99
CA ARG A 352 19.42 24.81 3.62
C ARG A 352 17.98 25.33 3.71
N TYR A 353 17.00 24.59 3.19
CA TYR A 353 15.64 25.11 3.03
C TYR A 353 14.66 24.62 4.09
N MET A 354 14.70 23.35 4.50
CA MET A 354 13.75 22.81 5.47
C MET A 354 13.97 23.35 6.89
N SER A 355 15.15 23.91 7.17
CA SER A 355 15.45 24.61 8.41
C SER A 355 14.98 26.08 8.41
N SER A 356 14.50 26.59 7.27
CA SER A 356 14.01 27.97 7.16
C SER A 356 12.66 28.15 7.87
N ASP A 357 12.43 29.33 8.44
CA ASP A 357 11.12 29.77 8.94
C ASP A 357 10.05 29.92 7.86
N ARG A 358 10.44 29.82 6.58
CA ARG A 358 9.54 29.86 5.43
C ARG A 358 8.97 28.51 5.03
N VAL A 359 9.42 27.43 5.65
CA VAL A 359 8.96 26.08 5.32
C VAL A 359 8.17 25.49 6.49
N LEU A 360 6.95 25.08 6.20
CA LEU A 360 6.13 24.23 7.06
C LEU A 360 5.99 22.88 6.37
N ALA A 361 6.12 21.79 7.12
CA ALA A 361 6.03 20.45 6.55
C ALA A 361 5.16 19.56 7.44
N ALA A 362 4.39 18.69 6.79
CA ALA A 362 3.58 17.65 7.42
C ALA A 362 3.66 16.38 6.58
N ALA A 363 3.55 15.23 7.25
CA ALA A 363 3.34 13.94 6.62
C ALA A 363 1.84 13.62 6.59
N ASN A 364 1.36 12.96 5.55
CA ASN A 364 -0.05 12.60 5.44
C ASN A 364 -0.44 11.39 6.31
N ASN A 365 0.55 10.66 6.84
CA ASN A 365 0.33 9.45 7.63
C ASN A 365 1.45 9.22 8.67
N PRO A 366 1.18 8.45 9.74
CA PRO A 366 2.15 8.23 10.82
C PRO A 366 3.39 7.42 10.41
N ILE A 367 3.27 6.47 9.48
CA ILE A 367 4.39 5.64 9.02
C ILE A 367 5.42 6.52 8.31
N LEU A 368 4.97 7.38 7.39
CA LEU A 368 5.85 8.32 6.72
C LEU A 368 6.45 9.34 7.70
N ALA A 369 5.69 9.81 8.70
CA ALA A 369 6.22 10.70 9.74
C ALA A 369 7.37 10.05 10.52
N GLU A 370 7.25 8.77 10.89
CA GLU A 370 8.31 8.01 11.54
C GLU A 370 9.50 7.77 10.61
N GLN A 371 9.25 7.46 9.33
CA GLN A 371 10.31 7.34 8.34
C GLN A 371 11.09 8.66 8.19
N ILE A 372 10.40 9.79 8.07
CA ILE A 372 11.03 11.11 7.98
C ILE A 372 11.91 11.37 9.19
N TYR A 373 11.42 11.05 10.38
CA TYR A 373 12.21 11.18 11.59
C TYR A 373 13.44 10.28 11.58
N TYR A 374 13.27 9.01 11.18
CA TYR A 374 14.38 8.08 11.05
C TYR A 374 15.46 8.60 10.08
N GLN A 375 15.04 9.17 8.95
CA GLN A 375 15.97 9.65 7.92
C GLN A 375 16.63 10.98 8.28
N THR A 376 15.89 11.89 8.92
CA THR A 376 16.31 13.29 9.03
C THR A 376 16.52 13.76 10.47
N GLY A 377 15.94 13.09 11.46
CA GLY A 377 15.83 13.55 12.84
C GLY A 377 14.76 14.65 13.05
N HIS A 378 14.05 15.09 12.01
CA HIS A 378 12.95 16.04 12.14
C HIS A 378 11.64 15.32 12.41
N ARG A 379 10.91 15.74 13.46
CA ARG A 379 9.54 15.28 13.74
C ARG A 379 8.55 16.18 13.01
N TRP A 380 7.92 15.68 11.96
CA TRP A 380 6.83 16.39 11.29
C TRP A 380 5.48 15.96 11.86
N PRO A 381 4.52 16.90 12.00
CA PRO A 381 3.16 16.55 12.37
C PRO A 381 2.54 15.64 11.31
N THR A 382 1.67 14.73 11.75
CA THR A 382 0.84 13.93 10.85
C THR A 382 -0.49 14.65 10.61
N VAL A 383 -0.78 14.99 9.36
CA VAL A 383 -2.04 15.61 8.93
C VAL A 383 -2.72 14.67 7.94
N ARG A 384 -3.70 13.90 8.42
CA ARG A 384 -4.40 12.90 7.60
C ARG A 384 -5.18 13.57 6.46
N PRO A 385 -5.24 12.97 5.27
CA PRO A 385 -6.13 13.42 4.22
C PRO A 385 -7.59 13.35 4.64
N HIS A 386 -8.39 14.24 4.07
CA HIS A 386 -9.83 14.32 4.27
C HIS A 386 -10.63 14.10 2.99
N GLY A 387 -10.05 14.10 1.79
CA GLY A 387 -10.75 13.75 0.54
C GLY A 387 -11.99 14.59 0.24
N LEU A 388 -12.13 15.79 0.81
CA LEU A 388 -13.37 16.59 0.71
C LEU A 388 -13.56 17.21 -0.67
N TYR A 389 -12.49 17.30 -1.46
CA TYR A 389 -12.53 17.76 -2.84
C TYR A 389 -13.28 16.81 -3.78
N THR A 390 -13.62 15.60 -3.33
CA THR A 390 -14.44 14.66 -4.10
C THR A 390 -15.83 15.22 -4.40
N GLU A 391 -16.37 16.06 -3.49
CA GLU A 391 -17.70 16.68 -3.57
C GLU A 391 -18.85 15.71 -3.87
N ALA A 392 -18.61 14.42 -3.64
CA ALA A 392 -19.56 13.35 -3.89
C ALA A 392 -20.06 12.79 -2.56
N THR A 393 -21.29 12.28 -2.59
CA THR A 393 -21.93 11.63 -1.45
C THR A 393 -22.45 10.28 -1.90
N TYR A 394 -22.43 9.31 -0.99
CA TYR A 394 -22.89 7.96 -1.22
C TYR A 394 -24.35 7.93 -1.69
N THR A 395 -24.57 7.35 -2.87
CA THR A 395 -25.88 7.26 -3.54
C THR A 395 -26.06 5.86 -4.16
N PRO A 396 -26.16 4.79 -3.35
CA PRO A 396 -26.06 3.40 -3.81
C PRO A 396 -27.25 3.00 -4.69
N ILE A 397 -27.12 3.20 -6.00
CA ILE A 397 -28.13 2.84 -7.01
C ILE A 397 -27.77 1.51 -7.68
N LYS A 398 -26.48 1.18 -7.78
CA LYS A 398 -25.99 -0.11 -8.27
C LYS A 398 -26.05 -1.14 -7.15
N LYS A 399 -26.37 -2.38 -7.50
CA LYS A 399 -26.35 -3.54 -6.59
C LYS A 399 -24.98 -4.23 -6.52
N THR A 400 -24.08 -3.86 -7.41
CA THR A 400 -22.74 -4.44 -7.52
C THR A 400 -21.77 -3.81 -6.52
N VAL A 401 -20.74 -4.58 -6.16
CA VAL A 401 -19.61 -4.09 -5.35
C VAL A 401 -18.47 -3.76 -6.29
N LEU A 402 -17.94 -2.55 -6.18
CA LEU A 402 -16.79 -2.11 -6.97
C LEU A 402 -15.51 -2.64 -6.35
N VAL A 403 -14.71 -3.37 -7.10
CA VAL A 403 -13.32 -3.66 -6.72
C VAL A 403 -12.47 -2.52 -7.27
N TRP A 404 -12.06 -1.62 -6.37
CA TRP A 404 -11.28 -0.47 -6.75
C TRP A 404 -9.90 -0.90 -7.24
N ARG A 405 -9.45 -0.25 -8.31
CA ARG A 405 -8.16 -0.49 -8.97
C ARG A 405 -7.09 -0.79 -7.93
N SER A 406 -6.47 -1.96 -8.01
CA SER A 406 -5.25 -2.29 -7.28
C SER A 406 -4.20 -2.75 -8.26
N ILE A 407 -3.10 -2.00 -8.39
CA ILE A 407 -1.98 -2.32 -9.31
C ILE A 407 -1.43 -3.73 -9.03
N LEU A 408 -1.59 -4.19 -7.78
CA LEU A 408 -1.16 -5.49 -7.29
C LEU A 408 -2.11 -6.64 -7.67
N TYR A 409 -3.37 -6.37 -7.99
CA TYR A 409 -4.40 -7.40 -8.20
C TYR A 409 -5.15 -7.30 -9.53
N ILE A 410 -4.54 -6.69 -10.55
CA ILE A 410 -5.08 -6.65 -11.93
C ILE A 410 -4.88 -8.01 -12.65
N TYR A 411 -4.81 -9.11 -11.91
CA TYR A 411 -4.63 -10.45 -12.49
C TYR A 411 -5.98 -11.15 -12.53
N ASP A 412 -6.29 -11.69 -13.71
CA ASP A 412 -7.48 -12.49 -13.96
C ASP A 412 -7.68 -13.59 -12.89
N THR A 413 -6.59 -14.15 -12.35
CA THR A 413 -6.62 -15.12 -11.24
C THR A 413 -7.37 -14.62 -10.00
N PHE A 414 -7.15 -13.36 -9.58
CA PHE A 414 -7.80 -12.80 -8.40
C PHE A 414 -9.31 -12.58 -8.65
N GLU A 415 -9.66 -12.15 -9.86
CA GLU A 415 -11.06 -12.02 -10.26
C GLU A 415 -11.77 -13.38 -10.30
N CYS A 416 -11.13 -14.40 -10.89
CA CYS A 416 -11.68 -15.75 -10.94
C CYS A 416 -11.87 -16.33 -9.54
N ILE A 417 -10.89 -16.22 -8.65
CA ILE A 417 -11.03 -16.77 -7.29
C ILE A 417 -12.12 -16.04 -6.49
N LEU A 418 -12.25 -14.72 -6.64
CA LEU A 418 -13.32 -13.97 -5.97
C LEU A 418 -14.70 -14.38 -6.50
N ALA A 419 -14.82 -14.62 -7.82
CA ALA A 419 -16.04 -15.15 -8.41
C ALA A 419 -16.40 -16.54 -7.87
N GLN A 420 -15.41 -17.41 -7.65
CA GLN A 420 -15.61 -18.74 -7.04
C GLN A 420 -16.10 -18.62 -5.59
N PHE A 421 -15.50 -17.74 -4.78
CA PHE A 421 -15.97 -17.48 -3.41
C PHE A 421 -17.41 -16.95 -3.40
N LEU A 422 -17.75 -16.06 -4.32
CA LEU A 422 -19.11 -15.55 -4.44
C LEU A 422 -20.10 -16.65 -4.83
N GLU A 423 -19.73 -17.53 -5.76
CA GLU A 423 -20.52 -18.68 -6.16
C GLU A 423 -20.77 -19.61 -4.96
N GLU A 424 -19.73 -19.99 -4.22
CA GLU A 424 -19.85 -20.86 -3.05
C GLU A 424 -20.67 -20.22 -1.92
N ALA A 425 -20.42 -18.95 -1.62
CA ALA A 425 -21.18 -18.22 -0.61
C ALA A 425 -22.68 -18.12 -0.97
N SER A 426 -23.01 -17.98 -2.26
CA SER A 426 -24.40 -17.95 -2.73
C SER A 426 -25.14 -19.29 -2.57
N LYS A 427 -24.41 -20.41 -2.43
CA LYS A 427 -24.99 -21.74 -2.18
C LYS A 427 -25.44 -21.90 -0.73
N VAL A 428 -24.82 -21.18 0.20
CA VAL A 428 -25.06 -21.31 1.64
C VAL A 428 -25.84 -20.13 2.24
N ALA A 429 -25.84 -18.98 1.58
CA ALA A 429 -26.51 -17.77 2.04
C ALA A 429 -27.17 -17.00 0.88
N GLU A 430 -28.31 -16.36 1.17
CA GLU A 430 -28.90 -15.38 0.25
C GLU A 430 -28.05 -14.10 0.31
N LEU A 431 -27.22 -13.89 -0.72
CA LEU A 431 -26.36 -12.73 -0.82
C LEU A 431 -27.08 -11.58 -1.54
N GLU A 432 -27.08 -10.40 -0.92
CA GLU A 432 -27.56 -9.19 -1.59
C GLU A 432 -26.58 -8.66 -2.66
N VAL A 433 -25.35 -9.19 -2.69
CA VAL A 433 -24.32 -8.90 -3.68
C VAL A 433 -24.28 -10.04 -4.67
N SER A 434 -24.59 -9.75 -5.93
CA SER A 434 -24.59 -10.76 -7.00
C SER A 434 -23.35 -10.70 -7.90
N GLU A 435 -22.57 -9.62 -7.83
CA GLU A 435 -21.48 -9.38 -8.78
C GLU A 435 -20.46 -8.36 -8.24
N PHE A 436 -19.20 -8.60 -8.59
CA PHE A 436 -18.09 -7.67 -8.43
C PHE A 436 -17.77 -7.01 -9.76
N GLU A 437 -17.65 -5.68 -9.77
CA GLU A 437 -17.20 -4.93 -10.94
C GLU A 437 -15.77 -4.46 -10.71
N PHE A 438 -14.83 -4.88 -11.56
CA PHE A 438 -13.41 -4.54 -11.42
C PHE A 438 -13.07 -3.30 -12.23
N LEU A 439 -12.53 -2.27 -11.57
CA LEU A 439 -11.95 -1.11 -12.27
C LEU A 439 -10.59 -1.48 -12.84
N LYS A 440 -10.52 -1.72 -14.16
CA LYS A 440 -9.33 -2.23 -14.86
C LYS A 440 -8.26 -1.16 -15.06
N GLU A 441 -7.04 -1.60 -15.39
CA GLU A 441 -5.95 -0.68 -15.73
C GLU A 441 -6.30 0.23 -16.91
N GLY A 442 -5.95 1.51 -16.81
CA GLY A 442 -6.24 2.52 -17.83
C GLY A 442 -7.69 3.02 -17.81
N GLN A 443 -8.60 2.35 -17.09
CA GLN A 443 -9.93 2.89 -16.86
C GLN A 443 -9.88 3.99 -15.80
N THR A 444 -10.74 5.00 -15.98
CA THR A 444 -10.95 6.08 -15.03
C THR A 444 -12.41 6.08 -14.61
N MET A 445 -12.67 6.46 -13.37
CA MET A 445 -14.02 6.55 -12.82
C MET A 445 -14.11 7.85 -12.05
N SER A 446 -15.20 8.61 -12.26
CA SER A 446 -15.46 9.81 -11.47
C SER A 446 -15.94 9.43 -10.07
N TYR A 447 -15.71 10.30 -9.08
CA TYR A 447 -16.19 10.11 -7.72
C TYR A 447 -17.73 9.96 -7.66
N ALA A 448 -18.46 10.72 -8.49
CA ALA A 448 -19.91 10.62 -8.61
C ALA A 448 -20.39 9.27 -9.16
N GLU A 449 -19.61 8.60 -10.02
CA GLU A 449 -19.95 7.25 -10.48
C GLU A 449 -19.58 6.20 -9.43
N ALA A 450 -18.43 6.36 -8.76
CA ALA A 450 -17.99 5.49 -7.66
C ALA A 450 -19.01 5.47 -6.50
N SER A 451 -19.60 6.63 -6.17
CA SER A 451 -20.57 6.75 -5.08
C SER A 451 -21.89 6.03 -5.35
N ARG A 452 -22.11 5.53 -6.57
CA ARG A 452 -23.31 4.79 -6.96
C ARG A 452 -23.24 3.30 -6.69
N TYR A 453 -22.05 2.76 -6.41
CA TYR A 453 -21.88 1.34 -6.07
C TYR A 453 -22.39 1.03 -4.68
N LYS A 454 -22.74 -0.22 -4.42
CA LYS A 454 -23.24 -0.63 -3.11
C LYS A 454 -22.15 -0.52 -2.05
N ALA A 455 -20.94 -0.92 -2.39
CA ALA A 455 -19.76 -0.84 -1.55
C ALA A 455 -18.52 -0.88 -2.45
N VAL A 456 -17.36 -0.63 -1.86
CA VAL A 456 -16.07 -0.71 -2.53
C VAL A 456 -15.15 -1.68 -1.80
N VAL A 457 -14.54 -2.63 -2.52
CA VAL A 457 -13.38 -3.39 -2.05
C VAL A 457 -12.13 -2.60 -2.42
N LEU A 458 -11.34 -2.21 -1.41
CA LEU A 458 -10.09 -1.51 -1.60
C LEU A 458 -8.93 -2.40 -1.12
N LEU A 459 -8.04 -2.76 -2.05
CA LEU A 459 -6.85 -3.56 -1.77
C LEU A 459 -5.62 -2.64 -1.82
N PRO A 460 -5.15 -2.14 -0.65
CA PRO A 460 -4.09 -1.15 -0.62
C PRO A 460 -2.76 -1.74 -1.06
N TRP A 461 -2.04 -1.00 -1.91
CA TRP A 461 -0.66 -1.30 -2.32
C TRP A 461 0.36 -0.32 -1.74
N ASP A 462 -0.14 0.68 -1.02
CA ASP A 462 0.64 1.69 -0.33
C ASP A 462 -0.02 2.02 1.01
N HIS A 463 0.81 2.38 1.99
CA HIS A 463 0.42 2.65 3.37
C HIS A 463 -0.36 3.97 3.52
N ALA A 464 -0.37 4.80 2.49
CA ALA A 464 -1.03 6.11 2.49
C ALA A 464 -1.85 6.37 1.22
N GLN A 465 -2.67 5.39 0.83
CA GLN A 465 -3.46 5.50 -0.39
C GLN A 465 -4.57 6.55 -0.28
N MET A 466 -4.46 7.63 -1.06
CA MET A 466 -5.45 8.73 -1.10
C MET A 466 -6.87 8.25 -1.39
N THR A 467 -7.02 7.21 -2.21
CA THR A 467 -8.32 6.58 -2.51
C THR A 467 -9.11 6.20 -1.26
N PHE A 468 -8.45 5.69 -0.21
CA PHE A 468 -9.15 5.33 1.02
C PHE A 468 -9.90 6.53 1.59
N TYR A 469 -9.21 7.67 1.71
CA TYR A 469 -9.77 8.90 2.26
C TYR A 469 -10.85 9.51 1.37
N GLU A 470 -10.67 9.44 0.05
CA GLU A 470 -11.69 9.86 -0.93
C GLU A 470 -12.98 9.05 -0.76
N LEU A 471 -12.88 7.71 -0.77
CA LEU A 471 -14.02 6.79 -0.61
C LEU A 471 -14.70 6.97 0.74
N TYR A 472 -13.91 7.11 1.80
CA TYR A 472 -14.40 7.24 3.16
C TYR A 472 -15.19 8.54 3.34
N SER A 473 -14.72 9.62 2.73
CA SER A 473 -15.33 10.95 2.85
C SER A 473 -16.57 11.12 2.00
N MET A 474 -16.73 10.27 0.98
CA MET A 474 -18.00 10.10 0.27
C MET A 474 -19.03 9.29 1.07
N GLU A 475 -18.68 8.76 2.25
CA GLU A 475 -19.52 7.87 3.09
C GLU A 475 -19.84 6.51 2.42
N ILE A 476 -18.99 6.05 1.50
CA ILE A 476 -19.17 4.75 0.85
C ILE A 476 -18.72 3.64 1.80
N PRO A 477 -19.48 2.54 1.97
CA PRO A 477 -18.99 1.35 2.68
C PRO A 477 -17.75 0.77 1.99
N ILE A 478 -16.65 0.64 2.73
CA ILE A 478 -15.36 0.13 2.21
C ILE A 478 -15.02 -1.19 2.90
N PHE A 479 -14.73 -2.21 2.10
CA PHE A 479 -14.10 -3.43 2.55
C PHE A 479 -12.59 -3.31 2.33
N ILE A 480 -11.82 -3.49 3.40
CA ILE A 480 -10.36 -3.53 3.38
C ILE A 480 -9.87 -4.88 3.90
N PRO A 481 -8.67 -5.33 3.51
CA PRO A 481 -8.06 -6.55 4.06
C PRO A 481 -7.92 -6.49 5.59
N SER A 482 -7.82 -7.68 6.22
CA SER A 482 -7.42 -7.79 7.62
C SER A 482 -6.02 -7.22 7.86
N GLU A 483 -5.68 -6.90 9.11
CA GLU A 483 -4.35 -6.36 9.46
C GLU A 483 -3.19 -7.23 8.97
N GLU A 484 -3.31 -8.55 9.13
CA GLU A 484 -2.35 -9.54 8.66
C GLU A 484 -2.18 -9.50 7.14
N TRP A 485 -3.28 -9.45 6.39
CA TRP A 485 -3.22 -9.41 4.93
C TRP A 485 -2.70 -8.06 4.43
N MET A 486 -3.08 -6.94 5.08
CA MET A 486 -2.51 -5.63 4.79
C MET A 486 -0.99 -5.61 4.99
N TYR A 487 -0.48 -6.23 6.07
CA TYR A 487 0.95 -6.33 6.30
C TYR A 487 1.67 -7.01 5.14
N ARG A 488 1.13 -8.14 4.66
CA ARG A 488 1.69 -8.85 3.49
C ARG A 488 1.72 -7.97 2.26
N LEU A 489 0.60 -7.30 2.00
CA LEU A 489 0.42 -6.45 0.84
C LEU A 489 1.41 -5.29 0.78
N LEU A 490 1.60 -4.62 1.91
CA LEU A 490 2.39 -3.40 1.98
C LEU A 490 3.90 -3.67 2.10
N TYR A 491 4.29 -4.65 2.92
CA TYR A 491 5.67 -4.82 3.34
C TYR A 491 6.43 -5.89 2.57
N GLN A 492 5.77 -6.95 2.11
CA GLN A 492 6.50 -8.06 1.49
C GLN A 492 6.87 -7.76 0.04
N ARG A 493 6.01 -7.02 -0.69
CA ARG A 493 6.20 -6.71 -2.11
C ARG A 493 5.62 -5.37 -2.58
N GLY A 494 5.01 -4.58 -1.68
CA GLY A 494 4.57 -3.21 -1.98
C GLY A 494 5.73 -2.26 -2.31
N GLN A 495 5.44 -0.99 -2.60
CA GLN A 495 6.44 0.03 -2.96
C GLN A 495 7.57 0.20 -1.91
N LEU A 496 7.36 -0.26 -0.67
CA LEU A 496 8.41 -0.30 0.36
C LEU A 496 9.59 -1.20 -0.04
N SER A 497 9.35 -2.30 -0.78
CA SER A 497 10.42 -3.21 -1.26
C SER A 497 11.26 -2.60 -2.39
N VAL A 498 10.64 -1.83 -3.30
CA VAL A 498 11.34 -1.19 -4.44
C VAL A 498 12.18 0.01 -3.98
N GLY A 499 11.88 0.57 -2.81
CA GLY A 499 12.61 1.70 -2.22
C GLY A 499 13.49 1.35 -1.02
N GLU A 500 13.69 0.09 -0.66
CA GLU A 500 14.29 -0.30 0.64
C GLU A 500 15.62 0.41 0.93
N ALA A 501 16.51 0.49 -0.07
CA ALA A 501 17.77 1.24 0.05
C ALA A 501 17.56 2.76 0.24
N MET A 502 16.52 3.33 -0.38
CA MET A 502 16.14 4.72 -0.19
C MET A 502 15.49 4.95 1.19
N TYR A 503 14.74 4.00 1.72
CA TYR A 503 14.17 4.07 3.08
C TYR A 503 15.26 4.03 4.16
N GLN A 504 16.37 3.33 3.89
CA GLN A 504 17.52 3.24 4.80
C GLN A 504 18.48 4.43 4.71
N ALA A 505 18.41 5.24 3.66
CA ALA A 505 19.29 6.39 3.49
C ALA A 505 18.95 7.49 4.51
N VAL A 506 19.97 7.93 5.24
CA VAL A 506 19.86 8.91 6.33
C VAL A 506 20.62 10.19 5.99
N ARG A 507 20.15 11.32 6.51
CA ARG A 507 20.84 12.60 6.41
C ARG A 507 22.27 12.48 6.97
N PRO A 508 23.30 12.96 6.26
CA PRO A 508 24.67 12.98 6.76
C PRO A 508 24.77 13.57 8.17
N GLY A 509 25.45 12.85 9.07
CA GLY A 509 25.62 13.24 10.47
C GLY A 509 24.43 12.92 11.38
N HIS A 510 23.25 12.58 10.83
CA HIS A 510 22.16 12.01 11.63
C HIS A 510 22.48 10.55 11.97
N ARG A 511 22.28 10.20 13.24
CA ARG A 511 22.29 8.80 13.68
C ARG A 511 20.86 8.45 14.02
N PRO A 512 20.21 7.55 13.28
CA PRO A 512 18.92 7.05 13.68
C PRO A 512 18.98 6.58 15.12
N TYR A 513 17.90 6.79 15.86
CA TYR A 513 17.78 6.19 17.18
C TYR A 513 17.92 4.68 16.98
N ALA A 514 18.97 4.08 17.56
CA ALA A 514 19.06 2.63 17.56
C ALA A 514 17.79 2.14 18.25
N VAL A 515 16.96 1.37 17.54
CA VAL A 515 15.95 0.55 18.20
C VAL A 515 16.76 -0.50 18.95
N THR A 516 17.24 -0.15 20.13
CA THR A 516 17.78 -1.13 21.06
C THR A 516 16.57 -1.95 21.44
N HIS A 517 16.41 -3.13 20.81
CA HIS A 517 15.56 -4.18 21.36
C HIS A 517 16.07 -4.37 22.77
N GLY A 518 15.30 -3.90 23.76
CA GLY A 518 15.73 -3.92 25.14
C GLY A 518 15.83 -5.38 25.56
N GLU A 519 17.03 -5.95 25.57
CA GLU A 519 17.31 -7.19 26.30
C GLU A 519 17.04 -6.99 27.81
N ASP A 520 17.06 -5.73 28.28
CA ASP A 520 16.94 -5.37 29.70
C ASP A 520 15.49 -5.30 30.23
N ASP A 521 14.45 -5.34 29.38
CA ASP A 521 13.04 -5.25 29.80
C ASP A 521 12.32 -6.62 29.86
N VAL A 522 13.05 -7.73 29.74
CA VAL A 522 12.51 -9.12 29.73
C VAL A 522 12.90 -9.93 30.98
N ASN A 523 13.14 -9.27 32.13
CA ASN A 523 13.36 -9.96 33.41
C ASN A 523 12.20 -9.81 34.39
#